data_AF-A0A945WJI7-F1
#
_entry.id   AF-A0A945WJI7-F1
#
_cell.length_a   1.000
_cell.length_b   1.000
_cell.length_c   1.000
_cell.angle_alpha   90.00
_cell.angle_beta   90.00
_cell.angle_gamma   90.00
#
_symmetry.space_group_name_H-M   'P 1'
#
loop_
_entity.id
_entity.type
_entity.pdbx_description
1 polymer ?
#
loop_
_entity_poly.entity_id
_entity_poly.type
_entity_poly.pdbx_seq_one_letter_code
_entity_poly.pdbx_strand_id
1 'polypeptide(L)'
;MDKSQEIISRKDVLKLLVHIVSNWYFILFLPLLAFALSYVYTHRIPDVYAAKCQILLKSNETYDYQQQIYRGLGFSSKYASYEETASQMRVIKSSNLIEEVLHSLSLNVSYYIIGRLKVTEVYEHMPFRVVADDRSSVHSGME
;
A
#
# COMPACT_ATOMS: atom_id res chain seq x y z
N MET A 1 36.76 34.19 37.08
CA MET A 1 36.32 32.78 37.00
C MET A 1 35.03 32.77 36.21
N ASP A 2 35.04 32.01 35.13
CA ASP A 2 34.24 32.14 33.92
C ASP A 2 32.74 31.90 34.15
N LYS A 3 31.91 32.86 33.74
CA LYS A 3 30.45 32.76 33.80
C LYS A 3 30.03 32.36 32.40
N SER A 4 29.98 31.05 32.15
CA SER A 4 29.54 30.48 30.88
C SER A 4 28.31 31.23 30.38
N GLN A 5 28.52 31.94 29.28
CA GLN A 5 27.48 32.69 28.58
C GLN A 5 26.50 31.66 28.02
N GLU A 6 25.43 31.37 28.77
CA GLU A 6 24.29 30.68 28.21
C GLU A 6 23.73 31.56 27.10
N ILE A 7 23.89 31.13 25.86
CA ILE A 7 23.55 31.86 24.62
C ILE A 7 22.04 32.17 24.55
N ILE A 8 21.23 31.54 25.42
CA ILE A 8 19.80 31.78 25.57
C ILE A 8 19.47 31.87 27.07
N SER A 9 19.20 33.07 27.59
CA SER A 9 18.81 33.26 28.99
C SER A 9 17.30 33.03 29.18
N ARG A 10 16.90 32.40 30.29
CA ARG A 10 15.48 32.15 30.63
C ARG A 10 14.61 33.42 30.57
N LYS A 11 15.19 34.59 30.89
CA LYS A 11 14.51 35.88 30.82
C LYS A 11 14.19 36.31 29.39
N ASP A 12 15.03 35.95 28.43
CA ASP A 12 14.82 36.29 27.02
C ASP A 12 13.67 35.46 26.43
N VAL A 13 13.59 34.18 26.78
CA VAL A 13 12.48 33.30 26.37
C VAL A 13 11.14 33.78 26.93
N LEU A 14 11.12 34.20 28.21
CA LEU A 14 9.92 34.75 28.85
C LEU A 14 9.50 36.09 28.24
N LYS A 15 10.44 36.98 27.92
CA LYS A 15 10.15 38.23 27.19
C LYS A 15 9.52 37.97 25.83
N LEU A 16 10.05 37.00 25.10
CA LEU A 16 9.56 36.62 23.78
C LEU A 16 8.14 36.03 23.88
N LEU A 17 7.88 35.19 24.88
CA LEU A 17 6.55 34.65 25.17
C LEU A 17 5.52 35.72 25.52
N VAL A 18 5.87 36.67 26.39
CA VAL A 18 4.97 37.78 26.76
C VAL A 18 4.69 38.69 25.56
N HIS A 19 5.69 38.90 24.69
CA HIS A 19 5.51 39.68 23.46
C HIS A 19 4.57 38.99 22.47
N ILE A 20 4.66 37.66 22.34
CA ILE A 20 3.76 36.85 21.52
C ILE A 20 2.32 36.87 22.07
N VAL A 21 2.16 36.70 23.38
CA VAL A 21 0.83 36.71 24.02
C VAL A 21 0.19 38.09 23.98
N SER A 22 1.00 39.16 24.12
CA SER A 22 0.53 40.55 23.96
C SER A 22 0.01 40.82 22.54
N ASN A 23 0.49 40.09 21.54
CA ASN A 23 0.01 40.19 20.17
C ASN A 23 -0.78 38.92 19.79
N TRP A 24 -1.91 38.72 20.49
CA TRP A 24 -2.83 37.58 20.39
C TRP A 24 -3.22 37.19 18.96
N TYR A 25 -3.14 38.12 17.99
CA TYR A 25 -3.31 37.84 16.57
C TYR A 25 -2.39 36.73 16.06
N PHE A 26 -1.14 36.63 16.55
CA PHE A 26 -0.23 35.56 16.14
C PHE A 26 -0.70 34.17 16.63
N ILE A 27 -1.31 34.10 17.81
CA ILE A 27 -1.85 32.84 18.34
C ILE A 27 -2.98 32.30 17.46
N LEU A 28 -3.77 33.18 16.85
CA LEU A 28 -4.82 32.77 15.91
C LEU A 28 -4.28 32.57 14.48
N PHE A 29 -3.39 33.47 14.04
CA PHE A 29 -2.90 33.50 12.67
C PHE A 29 -1.95 32.34 12.35
N LEU A 30 -1.09 31.95 13.29
CA LEU A 30 -0.11 30.88 13.07
C LEU A 30 -0.77 29.51 12.83
N PRO A 31 -1.75 29.04 13.63
CA PRO A 31 -2.46 27.80 13.34
C PRO A 31 -3.35 27.92 12.09
N LEU A 32 -3.94 29.09 11.81
CA LEU A 32 -4.70 29.31 10.58
C LEU A 32 -3.82 29.17 9.33
N LEU A 33 -2.62 29.76 9.36
CA LEU A 33 -1.65 29.67 8.28
C LEU A 33 -1.12 28.24 8.11
N ALA A 34 -0.83 27.57 9.23
CA ALA A 34 -0.42 26.16 9.23
C ALA A 34 -1.52 25.26 8.64
N PHE A 35 -2.79 25.51 8.99
CA PHE A 35 -3.94 24.79 8.44
C PHE A 35 -4.08 25.03 6.93
N ALA A 36 -3.97 26.28 6.48
CA ALA A 36 -4.02 26.62 5.06
C ALA A 36 -2.90 25.93 4.26
N LEU A 37 -1.67 25.96 4.77
CA LEU A 37 -0.53 25.27 4.17
C LEU A 37 -0.72 23.75 4.15
N SER A 38 -1.19 23.16 5.25
CA SER A 38 -1.47 21.73 5.36
C SER A 38 -2.57 21.30 4.38
N TYR A 39 -3.63 22.10 4.24
CA TYR A 39 -4.72 21.83 3.31
C TYR A 39 -4.23 21.80 1.85
N VAL A 40 -3.42 22.80 1.46
CA VAL A 40 -2.82 22.83 0.12
C VAL A 40 -1.87 21.66 -0.08
N TYR A 41 -1.06 21.32 0.91
CA TYR A 41 -0.12 20.20 0.84
C TYR A 41 -0.83 18.85 0.67
N THR A 42 -1.85 18.57 1.49
CA THR A 42 -2.66 17.35 1.41
C THR A 42 -3.29 17.17 0.03
N HIS A 43 -3.75 18.25 -0.60
CA HIS A 43 -4.37 18.16 -1.93
C HIS A 43 -3.37 17.74 -3.04
N ARG A 44 -2.06 17.89 -2.81
CA ARG A 44 -1.01 17.49 -3.77
C ARG A 44 -0.58 16.03 -3.60
N ILE A 45 -0.94 15.38 -2.50
CA ILE A 45 -0.51 14.01 -2.23
C ILE A 45 -1.31 13.05 -3.12
N PRO A 46 -0.64 12.15 -3.86
CA PRO A 46 -1.31 11.10 -4.61
C PRO A 46 -1.89 10.04 -3.65
N ASP A 47 -3.07 9.53 -3.99
CA ASP A 47 -3.72 8.49 -3.19
C ASP A 47 -3.02 7.15 -3.45
N VAL A 48 -2.53 6.49 -2.39
CA VAL A 48 -1.90 5.17 -2.48
C VAL A 48 -2.93 4.12 -2.10
N TYR A 49 -3.30 3.27 -3.06
CA TYR A 49 -4.28 2.21 -2.86
C TYR A 49 -3.59 0.90 -2.48
N ALA A 50 -4.10 0.22 -1.45
CA ALA A 50 -3.64 -1.11 -1.04
C ALA A 50 -4.82 -2.09 -1.05
N ALA A 51 -4.65 -3.22 -1.73
CA ALA A 51 -5.64 -4.29 -1.77
C ALA A 51 -5.23 -5.44 -0.83
N LYS A 52 -6.19 -5.97 -0.06
CA LYS A 52 -5.98 -7.15 0.79
C LYS A 52 -7.05 -8.20 0.47
N CYS A 53 -6.62 -9.42 0.22
CA CYS A 53 -7.50 -10.57 -0.02
C CYS A 53 -7.33 -11.60 1.10
N GLN A 54 -8.44 -12.22 1.53
CA GLN A 54 -8.45 -13.37 2.43
C GLN A 54 -9.24 -14.50 1.78
N ILE A 55 -8.63 -15.68 1.71
CA ILE A 55 -9.21 -16.86 1.06
C ILE A 55 -9.43 -17.92 2.14
N LEU A 56 -10.67 -18.41 2.25
CA LEU A 56 -11.03 -19.49 3.16
C LEU A 56 -11.06 -20.81 2.38
N LEU A 57 -10.21 -21.76 2.76
CA LEU A 57 -10.18 -23.09 2.17
C LEU A 57 -11.19 -23.97 2.89
N LYS A 58 -12.13 -24.54 2.12
CA LYS A 58 -13.09 -25.53 2.63
C LYS A 58 -12.53 -26.92 2.35
N SER A 59 -12.12 -27.65 3.38
CA SER A 59 -11.88 -29.08 3.26
C SER A 59 -13.23 -29.75 3.04
N ASN A 60 -13.40 -30.42 1.89
CA ASN A 60 -14.60 -31.20 1.66
C ASN A 60 -14.51 -32.43 2.58
N GLU A 61 -15.37 -32.48 3.61
CA GLU A 61 -15.53 -33.68 4.43
C GLU A 61 -16.31 -34.71 3.61
N THR A 62 -15.70 -35.26 2.57
CA THR A 62 -16.18 -36.50 1.99
C THR A 62 -16.08 -37.54 3.10
N TYR A 63 -17.20 -38.15 3.48
CA TYR A 63 -17.31 -39.10 4.57
C TYR A 63 -16.56 -40.40 4.21
N ASP A 64 -15.24 -40.37 4.36
CA ASP A 64 -14.38 -41.50 4.06
C ASP A 64 -14.33 -42.43 5.28
N TYR A 65 -15.17 -43.46 5.26
CA TYR A 65 -15.26 -44.47 6.32
C TYR A 65 -13.90 -45.11 6.63
N GLN A 66 -12.99 -45.17 5.66
CA GLN A 66 -11.65 -45.71 5.87
C GLN A 66 -10.86 -44.85 6.86
N GLN A 67 -10.95 -43.52 6.78
CA GLN A 67 -10.26 -42.62 7.69
C GLN A 67 -10.74 -42.71 9.14
N GLN A 68 -12.01 -43.02 9.39
CA GLN A 68 -12.51 -43.22 10.75
C GLN A 68 -11.94 -44.48 11.41
N ILE A 69 -11.77 -45.57 10.65
CA ILE A 69 -11.15 -46.80 11.15
C ILE A 69 -9.68 -46.55 11.51
N TYR A 70 -8.94 -45.83 10.65
CA TYR A 70 -7.55 -45.46 10.95
C TYR A 70 -7.42 -44.53 12.16
N ARG A 71 -8.35 -43.57 12.34
CA ARG A 71 -8.41 -42.73 13.55
C ARG A 71 -8.70 -43.54 14.81
N GLY A 72 -9.60 -44.53 14.75
CA GLY A 72 -9.90 -45.43 15.87
C GLY A 72 -8.71 -46.32 16.28
N LEU A 73 -7.78 -46.58 15.36
CA LEU A 73 -6.53 -47.33 15.59
C LEU A 73 -5.34 -46.43 16.00
N GLY A 74 -5.58 -45.13 16.28
CA GLY A 74 -4.54 -44.19 16.71
C GLY A 74 -3.71 -43.58 15.57
N PHE A 75 -4.00 -43.92 14.31
CA PHE A 75 -3.42 -43.25 13.14
C PHE A 75 -4.15 -41.93 12.91
N SER A 76 -3.62 -40.84 13.48
CA SER A 76 -4.18 -39.51 13.28
C SER A 76 -4.01 -39.04 11.82
N SER A 77 -5.11 -39.00 11.06
CA SER A 77 -5.18 -38.53 9.66
C SER A 77 -4.92 -37.02 9.47
N LYS A 78 -4.33 -36.33 10.47
CA LYS A 78 -4.15 -34.88 10.48
C LYS A 78 -3.13 -34.41 9.44
N TYR A 79 -2.23 -35.30 9.01
CA TYR A 79 -1.24 -35.04 7.99
C TYR A 79 -1.83 -34.94 6.57
N ALA A 80 -2.85 -35.74 6.25
CA ALA A 80 -3.48 -35.74 4.92
C ALA A 80 -4.18 -34.40 4.61
N SER A 81 -4.97 -33.88 5.57
CA SER A 81 -5.66 -32.60 5.38
C SER A 81 -4.70 -31.40 5.34
N TYR A 82 -3.57 -31.48 6.04
CA TYR A 82 -2.53 -30.45 5.97
C TYR A 82 -1.83 -30.45 4.60
N GLU A 83 -1.53 -31.63 4.06
CA GLU A 83 -0.91 -31.77 2.74
C GLU A 83 -1.82 -31.25 1.62
N GLU A 84 -3.12 -31.58 1.67
CA GLU A 84 -4.12 -31.05 0.75
C GLU A 84 -4.24 -29.52 0.82
N THR A 85 -4.30 -28.96 2.02
CA THR A 85 -4.37 -27.50 2.23
C THR A 85 -3.10 -26.80 1.75
N ALA A 86 -1.93 -27.36 2.06
CA ALA A 86 -0.65 -26.83 1.61
C ALA A 86 -0.50 -26.90 0.09
N SER A 87 -1.00 -27.98 -0.53
CA SER A 87 -1.03 -28.14 -1.98
C SER A 87 -1.92 -27.09 -2.65
N GLN A 88 -3.13 -26.86 -2.16
CA GLN A 88 -4.02 -25.81 -2.69
C GLN A 88 -3.42 -24.41 -2.53
N MET A 89 -2.79 -24.13 -1.39
CA MET A 89 -2.06 -22.87 -1.18
C MET A 89 -0.90 -22.72 -2.17
N ARG A 90 -0.22 -23.82 -2.53
CA ARG A 90 0.86 -23.82 -3.54
C ARG A 90 0.30 -23.53 -4.93
N VAL A 91 -0.85 -24.10 -5.28
CA VAL A 91 -1.52 -23.83 -6.58
C VAL A 91 -1.91 -22.36 -6.69
N ILE A 92 -2.50 -21.77 -5.65
CA ILE A 92 -2.85 -20.33 -5.64
C ILE A 92 -1.60 -19.45 -5.80
N LYS A 93 -0.46 -19.87 -5.26
CA LYS A 93 0.83 -19.16 -5.36
C LYS A 93 1.66 -19.55 -6.59
N SER A 94 1.11 -20.35 -7.50
CA SER A 94 1.85 -20.85 -8.65
C SER A 94 2.08 -19.76 -9.71
N SER A 95 3.25 -19.78 -10.34
CA SER A 95 3.60 -18.81 -11.38
C SER A 95 2.66 -18.87 -12.58
N ASN A 96 2.21 -20.06 -12.97
CA ASN A 96 1.29 -20.23 -14.12
C ASN A 96 -0.05 -19.52 -13.87
N LEU A 97 -0.61 -19.67 -12.67
CA LEU A 97 -1.87 -19.00 -12.32
C LEU A 97 -1.67 -17.48 -12.24
N ILE A 98 -0.55 -17.04 -11.66
CA ILE A 98 -0.21 -15.61 -11.60
C ILE A 98 -0.03 -15.04 -13.01
N GLU A 99 0.64 -15.76 -13.91
CA GLU A 99 0.85 -15.36 -15.31
C GLU A 99 -0.48 -15.22 -16.06
N GLU A 100 -1.38 -16.19 -15.92
CA GLU A 100 -2.71 -16.15 -16.53
C GLU A 100 -3.51 -14.94 -16.02
N VAL A 101 -3.47 -14.69 -14.71
CA VAL A 101 -4.11 -13.51 -14.10
C VAL A 101 -3.48 -12.21 -14.60
N LEU A 102 -2.15 -12.12 -14.67
CA LEU A 102 -1.44 -10.94 -15.18
C LEU A 102 -1.79 -10.66 -16.65
N HIS A 103 -1.91 -11.71 -17.47
CA HIS A 103 -2.33 -11.59 -18.85
C HIS A 103 -3.79 -11.10 -18.97
N SER A 104 -4.67 -11.57 -18.09
CA SER A 104 -6.06 -11.11 -18.04
C SER A 104 -6.22 -9.65 -17.60
N LEU A 105 -5.30 -9.14 -16.79
CA LEU A 105 -5.42 -7.82 -16.16
C LEU A 105 -4.94 -6.65 -17.06
N SER A 106 -4.42 -6.92 -18.27
CA SER A 106 -3.99 -5.90 -19.23
C SER A 106 -3.08 -4.80 -18.64
N LEU A 107 -2.19 -5.16 -17.72
CA LEU A 107 -1.28 -4.23 -17.00
C LEU A 107 -0.17 -3.61 -17.85
N ASN A 108 -0.15 -3.87 -19.17
CA ASN A 108 0.91 -3.38 -20.06
C ASN A 108 0.86 -1.86 -20.25
N VAL A 109 -0.29 -1.22 -20.03
CA VAL A 109 -0.49 0.22 -20.22
C VAL A 109 -1.16 0.83 -18.99
N SER A 110 -0.50 1.81 -18.36
CA SER A 110 -1.09 2.68 -17.34
C SER A 110 -1.50 4.03 -17.95
N TYR A 111 -2.71 4.50 -17.65
CA TYR A 111 -3.20 5.80 -18.10
C TYR A 111 -3.11 6.82 -16.98
N TYR A 112 -2.57 8.00 -17.28
CA TYR A 112 -2.44 9.10 -16.32
C TYR A 112 -3.13 10.35 -16.85
N ILE A 113 -3.96 10.97 -16.01
CA ILE A 113 -4.46 12.33 -16.25
C ILE A 113 -3.49 13.30 -15.58
N ILE A 114 -2.78 14.06 -16.41
CA ILE A 114 -1.82 15.07 -15.97
C ILE A 114 -2.56 16.39 -15.77
N GLY A 115 -2.86 16.72 -14.50
CA GLY A 115 -3.34 18.05 -14.12
C GLY A 115 -2.18 19.00 -13.79
N ARG A 116 -2.49 20.29 -13.62
CA ARG A 116 -1.50 21.30 -13.18
C ARG A 116 -1.04 21.12 -11.72
N LEU A 117 -1.85 20.43 -10.91
CA LEU A 117 -1.69 20.35 -9.45
C LEU A 117 -1.53 18.91 -8.93
N LYS A 118 -2.10 17.93 -9.63
CA LYS A 118 -2.08 16.51 -9.26
C LYS A 118 -2.07 15.68 -10.54
N VAL A 119 -1.29 14.61 -10.53
CA VAL A 119 -1.34 13.54 -11.53
C VAL A 119 -2.15 12.41 -10.91
N THR A 120 -3.17 11.95 -11.62
CA THR A 120 -4.05 10.86 -11.14
C THR A 120 -4.00 9.72 -12.15
N GLU A 121 -3.73 8.52 -11.66
CA GLU A 121 -3.81 7.30 -12.47
C GLU A 121 -5.27 6.89 -12.66
N VAL A 122 -5.64 6.52 -13.89
CA VAL A 122 -6.99 6.10 -14.25
C VAL A 122 -6.92 4.70 -14.84
N TYR A 123 -7.57 3.74 -14.19
CA TYR A 123 -7.55 2.34 -14.60
C TYR A 123 -8.68 1.95 -15.55
N GLU A 124 -9.82 2.67 -15.52
CA GLU A 124 -11.05 2.25 -16.21
C GLU A 124 -11.72 3.45 -16.91
N HIS A 125 -12.44 3.20 -18.01
CA HIS A 125 -13.22 4.20 -18.79
C HIS A 125 -12.44 5.17 -19.70
N MET A 126 -11.28 4.79 -20.21
CA MET A 126 -10.58 5.58 -21.24
C MET A 126 -11.19 5.36 -22.63
N PRO A 127 -11.44 6.41 -23.44
CA PRO A 127 -12.07 6.31 -24.76
C PRO A 127 -11.15 5.75 -25.85
N PHE A 128 -9.91 5.43 -25.53
CA PHE A 128 -8.93 4.85 -26.44
C PHE A 128 -8.13 3.75 -25.73
N ARG A 129 -7.68 2.76 -26.50
CA ARG A 129 -6.81 1.67 -26.04
C ARG A 129 -5.48 1.80 -26.75
N VAL A 130 -4.39 1.96 -26.00
CA VAL A 130 -3.04 1.88 -26.56
C VAL A 130 -2.65 0.40 -26.63
N VAL A 131 -2.14 -0.02 -27.79
CA VAL A 131 -1.56 -1.35 -28.00
C VAL A 131 -0.11 -1.13 -28.37
N ALA A 132 0.82 -1.64 -27.56
CA ALA A 132 2.23 -1.57 -27.88
C ALA A 132 2.53 -2.45 -29.11
N ASP A 133 3.24 -1.90 -30.09
CA ASP A 133 3.71 -2.65 -31.25
C ASP A 133 5.03 -3.35 -30.90
N ASP A 134 4.96 -4.68 -30.81
CA ASP A 134 6.05 -5.54 -30.36
C ASP A 134 7.21 -5.63 -31.36
N ARG A 135 7.09 -4.99 -32.53
CA ARG A 135 8.15 -4.91 -33.56
C ARG A 135 9.33 -4.02 -33.15
N SER A 136 9.17 -3.19 -32.12
CA SER A 136 10.17 -2.20 -31.70
C SER A 136 11.14 -2.69 -30.61
N SER A 137 10.80 -3.78 -29.88
CA SER A 137 11.61 -4.34 -28.80
C SER A 137 12.79 -5.20 -29.27
N VAL A 138 12.76 -5.68 -30.52
CA VAL A 138 13.75 -6.61 -31.10
C VAL A 138 15.12 -5.97 -31.34
N HIS A 139 15.23 -4.63 -31.41
CA HIS A 139 16.49 -3.97 -31.74
C HIS A 139 17.34 -3.54 -30.53
N SER A 140 16.81 -3.54 -29.30
CA SER A 140 17.47 -2.95 -28.13
C SER A 140 18.01 -3.99 -27.12
N GLY A 141 18.32 -5.20 -27.57
CA GLY A 141 18.81 -6.30 -26.71
C GLY A 141 19.94 -7.14 -27.33
N MET A 142 20.60 -6.65 -28.38
CA MET A 142 21.79 -7.29 -28.94
C MET A 142 22.96 -6.30 -28.97
N GLU A 143 23.47 -5.95 -27.78
CA GLU A 143 24.90 -5.73 -27.49
C GLU A 143 25.19 -6.15 -26.05
#